data_AF-A0A535LPU6-F1
#
_entry.id   AF-A0A535LPU6-F1
#
_cell.length_a   1.000
_cell.length_b   1.000
_cell.length_c   1.000
_cell.angle_alpha   90.00
_cell.angle_beta   90.00
_cell.angle_gamma   90.00
#
_symmetry.space_group_name_H-M   'P 1'
#
loop_
_entity.id
_entity.type
_entity.pdbx_description
1 polymer ?
#
loop_
_entity_poly.entity_id
_entity_poly.type
_entity_poly.pdbx_seq_one_letter_code
_entity_poly.pdbx_strand_id
1 'polypeptide(L)'
;MPAHRLVTAWLVASLIGSLAGGHLSWHYFIQVIGPLALLAALAIDHALHSPLQREVAAVVALGVVGPALWWGAYDIVADPLTYDWSPPIAKHELVATYIRTHTKPNDRVFVWGDWPALYVESDREMASRFPGFLRGFARGSSLPPNNWDTAPDVWPELQADLERNPPAMIVDTAAANWSDFAMYPMRNYPVVQKLVGTKYRLVAVVDGVAIYARNS
;
A
#
# COMPACT_ATOMS: atom_id res chain seq x y z
N MET A 1 -10.45 30.31 27.50
CA MET A 1 -9.89 29.50 28.62
C MET A 1 -8.53 28.93 28.22
N PRO A 2 -7.64 28.57 29.17
CA PRO A 2 -6.30 28.03 28.88
C PRO A 2 -6.29 26.83 27.93
N ALA A 3 -7.29 25.95 28.02
CA ALA A 3 -7.45 24.80 27.15
C ALA A 3 -7.56 25.16 25.66
N HIS A 4 -8.28 26.24 25.31
CA HIS A 4 -8.41 26.66 23.91
C HIS A 4 -7.06 27.08 23.32
N ARG A 5 -6.29 27.85 24.08
CA ARG A 5 -4.96 28.31 23.65
C ARG A 5 -4.00 27.14 23.42
N LEU A 6 -4.06 26.13 24.27
CA LEU A 6 -3.25 24.92 24.13
C LEU A 6 -3.63 24.13 22.87
N VAL A 7 -4.93 23.88 22.64
CA VAL A 7 -5.38 23.13 21.47
C VAL A 7 -5.12 23.91 20.18
N THR A 8 -5.27 25.24 20.18
CA THR A 8 -4.88 26.08 19.03
C THR A 8 -3.38 26.04 18.78
N ALA A 9 -2.55 26.09 19.83
CA ALA A 9 -1.09 25.95 19.67
C ALA A 9 -0.73 24.56 19.10
N TRP A 10 -1.41 23.51 19.55
CA TRP A 10 -1.27 22.16 18.99
C TRP A 10 -1.65 22.14 17.50
N LEU A 11 -2.78 22.74 17.12
CA LEU A 11 -3.20 22.84 15.71
C LEU A 11 -2.12 23.50 14.85
N VAL A 12 -1.59 24.65 15.31
CA VAL A 12 -0.55 25.40 14.59
C VAL A 12 0.71 24.57 14.46
N ALA A 13 1.16 23.92 15.53
CA ALA A 13 2.33 23.06 15.50
C ALA A 13 2.14 21.87 14.54
N SER A 14 0.98 21.21 14.57
CA SER A 14 0.64 20.14 13.65
C SER A 14 0.62 20.60 12.19
N LEU A 15 0.07 21.78 11.90
CA LEU A 15 0.06 22.34 10.54
C LEU A 15 1.49 22.62 10.05
N ILE A 16 2.33 23.22 10.90
CA ILE A 16 3.74 23.42 10.57
C ILE A 16 4.42 22.08 10.30
N GLY A 17 4.19 21.07 11.15
CA GLY A 17 4.73 19.72 10.98
C GLY A 17 4.29 19.06 9.67
N SER A 18 3.01 19.12 9.34
CA SER A 18 2.46 18.57 8.09
C SER A 18 3.01 19.27 6.84
N LEU A 19 3.34 20.56 6.92
CA LEU A 19 3.87 21.35 5.80
C LEU A 19 5.40 21.29 5.69
N ALA A 20 6.12 21.03 6.77
CA ALA A 20 7.58 21.05 6.82
C ALA A 20 8.25 20.06 5.85
N GLY A 21 7.56 18.96 5.51
CA GLY A 21 8.07 17.97 4.56
C GLY A 21 8.04 18.40 3.10
N GLY A 22 7.37 19.52 2.74
CA GLY A 22 7.27 20.02 1.36
C GLY A 22 6.53 19.09 0.38
N HIS A 23 6.02 17.96 0.85
CA HIS A 23 5.33 16.94 0.07
C HIS A 23 3.93 16.77 0.65
N LEU A 24 2.89 17.22 -0.05
CA LEU A 24 1.54 17.36 0.50
C LEU A 24 0.71 16.08 0.36
N SER A 25 1.21 14.98 0.88
CA SER A 25 0.49 13.71 0.91
C SER A 25 -0.62 13.76 1.97
N TRP A 26 -1.83 13.32 1.60
CA TRP A 26 -3.04 13.44 2.43
C TRP A 26 -2.87 12.89 3.86
N HIS A 27 -2.12 11.79 4.01
CA HIS A 27 -1.88 11.14 5.30
C HIS A 27 -0.97 11.94 6.25
N TYR A 28 -0.20 12.92 5.77
CA TYR A 28 0.59 13.79 6.67
C TYR A 28 -0.25 14.77 7.46
N PHE A 29 -1.48 15.04 7.00
CA PHE A 29 -2.44 15.88 7.71
C PHE A 29 -3.12 15.16 8.88
N ILE A 30 -2.80 13.89 9.15
CA ILE A 30 -3.27 13.17 10.33
C ILE A 30 -2.94 13.91 11.64
N GLN A 31 -1.82 14.64 11.67
CA GLN A 31 -1.40 15.45 12.82
C GLN A 31 -2.41 16.54 13.17
N VAL A 32 -3.18 17.01 12.18
CA VAL A 32 -4.14 18.11 12.28
C VAL A 32 -5.51 17.61 12.75
N ILE A 33 -5.80 16.31 12.56
CA ILE A 33 -7.12 15.72 12.87
C ILE A 33 -7.45 15.83 14.36
N GLY A 34 -6.52 15.45 15.24
CA GLY A 34 -6.70 15.51 16.69
C GLY A 34 -7.07 16.91 17.22
N PRO A 35 -6.25 17.96 16.97
CA PRO A 35 -6.57 19.30 17.46
C PRO A 35 -7.82 19.89 16.80
N LEU A 36 -8.10 19.60 15.52
CA LEU A 36 -9.36 20.02 14.89
C LEU A 36 -10.57 19.37 15.53
N ALA A 37 -10.51 18.07 15.85
CA ALA A 37 -11.60 17.36 16.51
C ALA A 37 -11.92 17.98 17.88
N LEU A 38 -10.88 18.33 18.67
CA LEU A 38 -11.08 19.00 19.95
C LEU A 38 -11.63 20.42 19.82
N LEU A 39 -11.14 21.21 18.87
CA LEU A 39 -11.68 22.56 18.63
C LEU A 39 -13.13 22.50 18.14
N ALA A 40 -13.45 21.54 17.28
CA ALA A 40 -14.82 21.28 16.84
C ALA A 40 -15.70 20.91 18.04
N ALA A 41 -15.25 20.00 18.91
CA ALA A 41 -16.00 19.62 20.11
C ALA A 41 -16.27 20.81 21.04
N LEU A 42 -15.28 21.67 21.27
CA LEU A 42 -15.44 22.90 22.08
C LEU A 42 -16.41 23.90 21.43
N ALA A 43 -16.34 24.07 20.10
CA ALA A 43 -17.25 24.95 19.38
C ALA A 43 -18.69 24.43 19.40
N ILE A 44 -18.87 23.11 19.26
CA ILE A 44 -20.17 22.43 19.36
C ILE A 44 -20.74 22.59 20.76
N ASP A 45 -19.94 22.32 21.81
CA ASP A 45 -20.36 22.49 23.20
C ASP A 45 -20.88 23.91 23.46
N HIS A 46 -20.15 24.94 23.00
CA HIS A 46 -20.59 26.32 23.12
C HIS A 46 -21.90 26.60 22.36
N ALA A 47 -22.02 26.08 21.13
CA ALA A 47 -23.17 26.31 20.27
C ALA A 47 -24.44 25.55 20.74
N LEU A 48 -24.30 24.43 21.44
CA LEU A 48 -25.41 23.70 22.07
C LEU A 48 -26.05 24.46 23.24
N HIS A 49 -25.35 25.46 23.81
CA HIS A 49 -25.92 26.36 24.82
C HIS A 49 -26.61 27.61 24.22
N SER A 50 -26.74 27.65 22.89
CA SER A 50 -27.40 28.73 22.15
C SER A 50 -28.85 28.34 21.75
N PRO A 51 -29.70 29.29 21.33
CA PRO A 51 -31.05 28.96 20.82
C PRO A 51 -31.04 28.05 19.59
N LEU A 52 -29.90 27.89 18.90
CA LEU A 52 -29.73 27.03 17.72
C LEU A 52 -29.36 25.57 18.07
N GLN A 53 -29.43 25.17 19.35
CA GLN A 53 -28.97 23.86 19.83
C GLN A 53 -29.46 22.65 19.02
N ARG A 54 -30.72 22.65 18.56
CA ARG A 54 -31.30 21.53 17.79
C ARG A 54 -30.70 21.43 16.39
N GLU A 55 -30.47 22.57 15.75
CA GLU A 55 -29.85 22.65 14.43
C GLU A 55 -28.38 22.23 14.50
N VAL A 56 -27.66 22.73 15.51
CA VAL A 56 -26.27 22.36 15.79
C VAL A 56 -26.16 20.85 16.06
N ALA A 57 -27.00 20.30 16.93
CA ALA A 57 -27.02 18.87 17.22
C ALA A 57 -27.33 18.03 15.97
N ALA A 58 -28.27 18.47 15.12
CA ALA A 58 -28.60 17.78 13.88
C ALA A 58 -27.43 17.82 12.88
N VAL A 59 -26.78 18.97 12.70
CA VAL A 59 -25.61 19.10 11.82
C VAL A 59 -24.45 18.24 12.30
N VAL A 60 -24.18 18.20 13.61
CA VAL A 60 -23.14 17.36 14.19
C VAL A 60 -23.47 15.89 14.04
N ALA A 61 -24.71 15.49 14.34
CA ALA A 61 -25.14 14.11 14.17
C ALA A 61 -25.01 13.67 12.71
N LEU A 62 -25.43 14.50 11.74
CA LEU A 62 -25.25 14.21 10.31
C LEU A 62 -23.77 14.17 9.91
N GLY A 63 -22.97 15.10 10.42
CA GLY A 63 -21.53 15.21 10.14
C GLY A 63 -20.68 14.11 10.77
N VAL A 64 -21.20 13.37 11.74
CA VAL A 64 -20.52 12.20 12.36
C VAL A 64 -21.11 10.90 11.83
N VAL A 65 -22.42 10.74 11.93
CA VAL A 65 -23.12 9.50 11.54
C VAL A 65 -23.02 9.28 10.04
N GLY A 66 -23.16 10.33 9.22
CA GLY A 66 -23.04 10.21 7.76
C GLY A 66 -21.69 9.65 7.33
N PRO A 67 -20.57 10.30 7.68
CA PRO A 67 -19.23 9.78 7.37
C PRO A 67 -18.93 8.43 8.02
N ALA A 68 -19.40 8.17 9.24
CA ALA A 68 -19.19 6.88 9.90
C ALA A 68 -19.93 5.73 9.18
N LEU A 69 -21.19 5.96 8.76
CA LEU A 69 -21.96 4.99 7.98
C LEU A 69 -21.37 4.82 6.58
N TRP A 70 -20.94 5.91 5.95
CA TRP A 70 -20.27 5.85 4.65
C TRP A 70 -18.98 5.04 4.73
N TRP A 71 -18.12 5.34 5.70
CA TRP A 71 -16.86 4.64 5.89
C TRP A 71 -17.07 3.18 6.28
N GLY A 72 -18.03 2.89 7.17
CA GLY A 72 -18.40 1.53 7.52
C GLY A 72 -18.97 0.74 6.34
N ALA A 73 -19.76 1.38 5.48
CA ALA A 73 -20.24 0.76 4.25
C ALA A 73 -19.09 0.50 3.27
N TYR A 74 -18.17 1.46 3.13
CA TYR A 74 -16.96 1.32 2.32
C TYR A 74 -16.09 0.15 2.79
N ASP A 75 -15.82 0.03 4.09
CA ASP A 75 -15.03 -1.05 4.68
C ASP A 75 -15.67 -2.44 4.49
N ILE A 76 -16.99 -2.52 4.28
CA ILE A 76 -17.70 -3.77 3.98
C ILE A 76 -17.52 -4.17 2.51
N VAL A 77 -17.45 -3.20 1.59
CA VAL A 77 -17.44 -3.47 0.14
C VAL A 77 -16.04 -3.45 -0.47
N ALA A 78 -15.10 -2.72 0.13
CA ALA A 78 -13.73 -2.63 -0.33
C ALA A 78 -12.93 -3.85 0.10
N ASP A 79 -11.95 -4.22 -0.72
CA ASP A 79 -10.91 -5.16 -0.31
C ASP A 79 -10.11 -4.57 0.86
N PRO A 80 -9.96 -5.30 1.98
CA PRO A 80 -9.37 -4.75 3.20
C PRO A 80 -7.85 -4.50 3.08
N LEU A 81 -7.18 -5.08 2.09
CA LEU A 81 -5.74 -4.96 1.88
C LEU A 81 -5.40 -3.92 0.82
N THR A 82 -6.22 -3.78 -0.22
CA THR A 82 -5.98 -2.76 -1.26
C THR A 82 -6.82 -1.52 -1.18
N TYR A 83 -7.92 -1.56 -0.43
CA TYR A 83 -8.96 -0.54 -0.47
C TYR A 83 -9.59 -0.41 -1.87
N ASP A 84 -9.43 -1.42 -2.73
CA ASP A 84 -10.09 -1.48 -4.03
C ASP A 84 -11.54 -1.88 -3.86
N TRP A 85 -12.42 -1.18 -4.57
CA TRP A 85 -13.87 -1.39 -4.52
C TRP A 85 -14.48 -1.43 -5.92
N SER A 86 -13.63 -1.33 -6.96
CA SER A 86 -14.00 -1.45 -8.36
C SER A 86 -13.44 -2.74 -8.96
N PRO A 87 -14.28 -3.59 -9.57
CA PRO A 87 -13.83 -4.77 -10.29
C PRO A 87 -12.91 -4.45 -11.50
N PRO A 88 -12.03 -5.40 -11.89
CA PRO A 88 -11.75 -6.65 -11.18
C PRO A 88 -10.86 -6.39 -9.95
N ILE A 89 -11.34 -6.79 -8.77
CA ILE A 89 -10.54 -6.81 -7.54
C ILE A 89 -9.56 -7.98 -7.67
N ALA A 90 -8.28 -7.72 -7.44
CA ALA A 90 -7.23 -8.74 -7.46
C ALA A 90 -7.54 -9.85 -6.44
N LYS A 91 -7.55 -11.11 -6.90
CA LYS A 91 -7.81 -12.28 -6.05
C LYS A 91 -6.50 -12.80 -5.45
N HIS A 92 -5.89 -11.95 -4.62
CA HIS A 92 -4.59 -12.18 -4.02
C HIS A 92 -4.52 -13.47 -3.19
N GLU A 93 -5.63 -13.86 -2.57
CA GLU A 93 -5.76 -15.08 -1.78
C GLU A 93 -5.53 -16.35 -2.60
N LEU A 94 -5.88 -16.33 -3.90
CA LEU A 94 -5.65 -17.44 -4.82
C LEU A 94 -4.15 -17.59 -5.12
N VAL A 95 -3.47 -16.47 -5.37
CA VAL A 95 -2.02 -16.45 -5.63
C VAL A 95 -1.25 -16.84 -4.35
N ALA A 96 -1.62 -16.30 -3.19
CA ALA A 96 -1.03 -16.66 -1.91
C ALA A 96 -1.20 -18.15 -1.58
N THR A 97 -2.39 -18.70 -1.84
CA THR A 97 -2.66 -20.13 -1.66
C THR A 97 -1.85 -20.98 -2.62
N TYR A 98 -1.71 -20.55 -3.89
CA TYR A 98 -0.86 -21.24 -4.85
C TYR A 98 0.60 -21.30 -4.36
N ILE A 99 1.15 -20.15 -3.96
CA ILE A 99 2.51 -20.06 -3.39
C ILE A 99 2.65 -21.04 -2.22
N ARG A 100 1.75 -20.96 -1.23
CA ARG A 100 1.80 -21.77 0.01
C ARG A 100 1.72 -23.27 -0.27
N THR A 101 0.95 -23.70 -1.25
CA THR A 101 0.74 -25.12 -1.58
C THR A 101 1.82 -25.71 -2.49
N HIS A 102 2.60 -24.86 -3.18
CA HIS A 102 3.62 -25.27 -4.14
C HIS A 102 5.06 -24.93 -3.71
N THR A 103 5.23 -24.56 -2.44
CA THR A 103 6.54 -24.27 -1.83
C THR A 103 6.60 -24.84 -0.41
N LYS A 104 7.79 -25.13 0.10
CA LYS A 104 8.02 -25.55 1.48
C LYS A 104 7.97 -24.34 2.43
N PRO A 105 7.68 -24.53 3.72
CA PRO A 105 7.64 -23.42 4.69
C PRO A 105 8.91 -22.56 4.75
N ASN A 106 10.09 -23.16 4.54
CA ASN A 106 11.37 -22.45 4.56
C ASN A 106 11.83 -21.97 3.17
N ASP A 107 11.03 -22.20 2.13
CA ASP A 107 11.34 -21.68 0.81
C ASP A 107 11.11 -20.17 0.76
N ARG A 108 11.92 -19.49 -0.04
CA ARG A 108 11.80 -18.04 -0.28
C ARG A 108 11.08 -17.76 -1.58
N VAL A 109 10.37 -16.63 -1.62
CA VAL A 109 9.65 -16.16 -2.80
C VAL A 109 10.18 -14.79 -3.20
N PHE A 110 10.15 -14.48 -4.48
CA PHE A 110 10.41 -13.13 -4.98
C PHE A 110 9.17 -12.60 -5.71
N VAL A 111 8.60 -11.51 -5.21
CA VAL A 111 7.47 -10.81 -5.84
C VAL A 111 8.01 -9.63 -6.66
N TRP A 112 7.77 -9.67 -7.96
CA TRP A 112 7.97 -8.55 -8.87
C TRP A 112 6.66 -7.76 -8.99
N GLY A 113 6.64 -6.56 -8.41
CA GLY A 113 5.52 -5.63 -8.48
C GLY A 113 5.03 -5.13 -7.12
N ASP A 114 3.79 -4.64 -7.11
CA ASP A 114 3.21 -3.89 -5.97
C ASP A 114 2.39 -4.74 -5.04
N TRP A 115 2.99 -5.83 -4.55
CA TRP A 115 2.27 -6.71 -3.65
C TRP A 115 3.12 -7.46 -2.63
N PRO A 116 3.83 -6.74 -1.74
CA PRO A 116 4.55 -7.37 -0.63
C PRO A 116 3.65 -8.20 0.30
N ALA A 117 2.34 -7.93 0.33
CA ALA A 117 1.39 -8.67 1.17
C ALA A 117 1.38 -10.18 0.87
N LEU A 118 1.73 -10.60 -0.36
CA LEU A 118 1.80 -12.01 -0.73
C LEU A 118 2.77 -12.80 0.16
N TYR A 119 3.83 -12.18 0.70
CA TYR A 119 4.74 -12.85 1.64
C TYR A 119 4.04 -13.24 2.93
N VAL A 120 3.21 -12.34 3.47
CA VAL A 120 2.45 -12.57 4.70
C VAL A 120 1.31 -13.56 4.44
N GLU A 121 0.56 -13.38 3.36
CA GLU A 121 -0.60 -14.22 3.03
C GLU A 121 -0.23 -15.66 2.68
N SER A 122 0.94 -15.85 2.06
CA SER A 122 1.46 -17.18 1.74
C SER A 122 2.30 -17.80 2.86
N ASP A 123 2.60 -17.04 3.92
CA ASP A 123 3.53 -17.42 4.98
C ASP A 123 4.90 -17.82 4.42
N ARG A 124 5.49 -16.96 3.57
CA ARG A 124 6.79 -17.18 2.93
C ARG A 124 7.73 -16.01 3.10
N GLU A 125 8.99 -16.32 3.37
CA GLU A 125 10.03 -15.31 3.43
C GLU A 125 10.36 -14.76 2.04
N MET A 126 10.73 -13.49 2.02
CA MET A 126 11.25 -12.82 0.82
C MET A 126 12.64 -13.33 0.43
N ALA A 127 12.91 -13.40 -0.87
CA ALA A 127 14.21 -13.78 -1.43
C ALA A 127 15.22 -12.62 -1.46
N SER A 128 14.76 -11.37 -1.36
CA SER A 128 15.61 -10.18 -1.33
C SER A 128 15.26 -9.27 -0.17
N ARG A 129 16.10 -8.28 0.11
CA ARG A 129 15.82 -7.22 1.10
C ARG A 129 14.74 -6.23 0.64
N PHE A 130 14.26 -6.35 -0.59
CA PHE A 130 13.30 -5.42 -1.20
C PHE A 130 11.91 -6.07 -1.20
N PRO A 131 11.00 -5.67 -0.29
CA PRO A 131 9.67 -6.28 -0.19
C PRO A 131 8.76 -5.94 -1.36
N GLY A 132 8.97 -4.78 -1.97
CA GLY A 132 8.29 -4.36 -3.18
C GLY A 132 9.06 -3.21 -3.81
N PHE A 133 9.08 -3.16 -5.13
CA PHE A 133 9.79 -2.15 -5.92
C PHE A 133 8.85 -1.03 -6.36
N LEU A 134 8.38 -0.20 -5.43
CA LEU A 134 7.16 0.61 -5.65
C LEU A 134 7.30 2.08 -5.46
N ARG A 135 8.28 2.53 -4.67
CA ARG A 135 8.40 3.96 -4.45
C ARG A 135 9.09 4.63 -5.63
N GLY A 136 9.93 3.91 -6.37
CA GLY A 136 10.51 4.41 -7.61
C GLY A 136 9.65 4.17 -8.83
N PHE A 137 8.70 3.25 -8.77
CA PHE A 137 7.85 2.87 -9.89
C PHE A 137 6.49 3.55 -9.75
N ALA A 138 6.30 4.65 -10.47
CA ALA A 138 5.06 5.42 -10.39
C ALA A 138 3.88 4.61 -10.98
N ARG A 139 2.87 4.30 -10.16
CA ARG A 139 1.66 3.58 -10.58
C ARG A 139 1.03 4.22 -11.83
N GLY A 140 0.65 3.39 -12.80
CA GLY A 140 0.04 3.84 -14.06
C GLY A 140 0.92 4.70 -14.96
N SER A 141 2.24 4.79 -14.68
CA SER A 141 3.19 5.60 -15.44
C SER A 141 4.13 4.74 -16.28
N SER A 142 4.42 5.19 -17.51
CA SER A 142 5.51 4.62 -18.32
C SER A 142 6.86 5.30 -18.10
N LEU A 143 6.94 6.25 -17.16
CA LEU A 143 8.19 6.95 -16.89
C LEU A 143 9.21 5.99 -16.27
N PRO A 144 10.50 6.14 -16.61
CA PRO A 144 11.56 5.41 -15.94
C PRO A 144 11.47 5.57 -14.42
N PRO A 145 11.69 4.50 -13.64
CA PRO A 145 11.65 4.61 -12.19
C PRO A 145 12.66 5.63 -11.66
N ASN A 146 12.24 6.50 -10.74
CA ASN A 146 13.03 7.64 -10.29
C ASN A 146 12.92 7.89 -8.78
N ASN A 147 13.39 6.93 -7.98
CA ASN A 147 13.50 7.09 -6.52
C ASN A 147 14.70 6.30 -5.98
N TRP A 148 14.95 6.42 -4.68
CA TRP A 148 16.08 5.80 -4.00
C TRP A 148 16.05 4.27 -4.03
N ASP A 149 14.86 3.64 -4.11
CA ASP A 149 14.68 2.18 -4.21
C ASP A 149 14.80 1.67 -5.66
N THR A 150 15.19 2.54 -6.59
CA THR A 150 15.45 2.20 -8.01
C THR A 150 16.74 2.81 -8.53
N ALA A 151 17.58 3.33 -7.63
CA ALA A 151 18.89 3.86 -7.96
C ALA A 151 19.79 2.77 -8.57
N PRO A 152 20.80 3.13 -9.39
CA PRO A 152 21.62 2.15 -10.11
C PRO A 152 22.29 1.08 -9.22
N ASP A 153 22.63 1.44 -7.99
CA ASP A 153 23.24 0.58 -6.96
C ASP A 153 22.27 -0.45 -6.37
N VAL A 154 20.96 -0.24 -6.47
CA VAL A 154 19.94 -1.19 -6.00
C VAL A 154 19.93 -2.47 -6.83
N TRP A 155 20.22 -2.39 -8.13
CA TRP A 155 20.15 -3.53 -9.04
C TRP A 155 21.22 -4.60 -8.76
N PRO A 156 22.50 -4.24 -8.55
CA PRO A 156 23.51 -5.18 -8.05
C PRO A 156 23.13 -5.84 -6.72
N GLU A 157 22.55 -5.08 -5.78
CA GLU A 157 22.15 -5.62 -4.48
C GLU A 157 20.99 -6.61 -4.59
N LEU A 158 20.00 -6.32 -5.45
CA LEU A 158 18.94 -7.26 -5.78
C LEU A 158 19.53 -8.53 -6.40
N GLN A 159 20.46 -8.40 -7.33
CA GLN A 159 21.11 -9.56 -7.95
C GLN A 159 21.84 -10.41 -6.90
N ALA A 160 22.63 -9.78 -6.03
CA ALA A 160 23.36 -10.46 -4.98
C ALA A 160 22.44 -11.22 -4.02
N ASP A 161 21.31 -10.62 -3.64
CA ASP A 161 20.30 -11.27 -2.81
C ASP A 161 19.68 -12.49 -3.49
N LEU A 162 19.27 -12.37 -4.76
CA LEU A 162 18.66 -13.47 -5.53
C LEU A 162 19.64 -14.59 -5.84
N GLU A 163 20.94 -14.30 -5.89
CA GLU A 163 22.00 -15.32 -6.01
C GLU A 163 22.26 -16.02 -4.69
N ARG A 164 22.29 -15.29 -3.57
CA ARG A 164 22.49 -15.83 -2.23
C ARG A 164 21.29 -16.66 -1.76
N ASN A 165 20.09 -16.19 -2.08
CA ASN A 165 18.82 -16.74 -1.64
C ASN A 165 17.93 -17.03 -2.87
N PRO A 166 18.26 -18.04 -3.70
CA PRO A 166 17.51 -18.31 -4.91
C PRO A 166 16.04 -18.62 -4.57
N PRO A 167 15.07 -17.84 -5.09
CA PRO A 167 13.67 -18.07 -4.79
C PRO A 167 13.21 -19.45 -5.28
N ALA A 168 12.37 -20.14 -4.52
CA ALA A 168 11.65 -21.30 -5.05
C ALA A 168 10.66 -20.87 -6.13
N MET A 169 10.15 -19.64 -6.00
CA MET A 169 9.12 -19.08 -6.87
C MET A 169 9.33 -17.58 -7.12
N ILE A 170 9.21 -17.17 -8.37
CA ILE A 170 9.13 -15.76 -8.78
C ILE A 170 7.68 -15.48 -9.18
N VAL A 171 7.10 -14.42 -8.62
CA VAL A 171 5.70 -14.04 -8.80
C VAL A 171 5.64 -12.68 -9.46
N ASP A 172 5.20 -12.63 -10.72
CA ASP A 172 5.14 -11.41 -11.53
C ASP A 172 3.71 -10.84 -11.54
N THR A 173 3.46 -9.87 -10.66
CA THR A 173 2.16 -9.21 -10.54
C THR A 173 1.97 -8.10 -11.58
N ALA A 174 3.05 -7.66 -12.25
CA ALA A 174 2.97 -6.73 -13.37
C ALA A 174 2.14 -7.32 -14.52
N ALA A 175 2.27 -8.64 -14.75
CA ALA A 175 1.51 -9.36 -15.77
C ALA A 175 -0.03 -9.27 -15.57
N ALA A 176 -0.47 -9.10 -14.33
CA ALA A 176 -1.89 -8.98 -13.95
C ALA A 176 -2.37 -7.52 -13.81
N ASN A 177 -1.49 -6.54 -14.05
CA ASN A 177 -1.74 -5.12 -13.75
C ASN A 177 -2.19 -4.85 -12.30
N TRP A 178 -1.73 -5.63 -11.33
CA TRP A 178 -2.05 -5.34 -9.93
C TRP A 178 -1.45 -3.98 -9.53
N SER A 179 -2.26 -3.14 -8.89
CA SER A 179 -1.90 -1.76 -8.50
C SER A 179 -1.33 -0.90 -9.65
N ASP A 180 -1.90 -1.03 -10.85
CA ASP A 180 -1.47 -0.31 -12.06
C ASP A 180 0.01 -0.54 -12.46
N PHE A 181 0.55 -1.72 -12.13
CA PHE A 181 1.96 -2.03 -12.32
C PHE A 181 2.29 -2.64 -13.70
N ALA A 182 1.33 -2.84 -14.60
CA ALA A 182 1.60 -3.39 -15.94
C ALA A 182 2.52 -2.52 -16.81
N MET A 183 2.67 -1.24 -16.45
CA MET A 183 3.60 -0.32 -17.10
C MET A 183 5.08 -0.70 -16.90
N TYR A 184 5.35 -1.61 -15.96
CA TYR A 184 6.70 -2.03 -15.58
C TYR A 184 6.88 -3.55 -15.70
N PRO A 185 6.73 -4.12 -16.90
CA PRO A 185 6.80 -5.55 -17.10
C PRO A 185 8.22 -6.04 -16.76
N MET A 186 8.31 -7.15 -16.02
CA MET A 186 9.57 -7.76 -15.57
C MET A 186 10.61 -7.91 -16.68
N ARG A 187 10.16 -8.18 -17.92
CA ARG A 187 11.00 -8.32 -19.11
C ARG A 187 11.88 -7.10 -19.43
N ASN A 188 11.49 -5.92 -18.98
CA ASN A 188 12.24 -4.68 -19.19
C ASN A 188 13.40 -4.51 -18.18
N TYR A 189 13.54 -5.41 -17.22
CA TYR A 189 14.49 -5.32 -16.11
C TYR A 189 15.50 -6.46 -16.17
N PRO A 190 16.71 -6.23 -16.72
CA PRO A 190 17.65 -7.29 -17.08
C PRO A 190 18.04 -8.23 -15.93
N VAL A 191 18.16 -7.72 -14.69
CA VAL A 191 18.50 -8.54 -13.51
C VAL A 191 17.50 -9.67 -13.32
N VAL A 192 16.21 -9.36 -13.34
CA VAL A 192 15.14 -10.34 -13.11
C VAL A 192 14.85 -11.14 -14.39
N GLN A 193 14.82 -10.48 -15.55
CA GLN A 193 14.58 -11.15 -16.83
C GLN A 193 15.63 -12.20 -17.15
N LYS A 194 16.92 -11.93 -16.89
CA LYS A 194 18.00 -12.91 -17.07
C LYS A 194 17.83 -14.10 -16.13
N LEU A 195 17.45 -13.86 -14.89
CA LEU A 195 17.21 -14.93 -13.91
C LEU A 195 16.08 -15.85 -14.40
N VAL A 196 14.93 -15.27 -14.75
CA VAL A 196 13.76 -16.02 -15.21
C VAL A 196 14.04 -16.77 -16.51
N GLY A 197 14.64 -16.11 -17.50
CA GLY A 197 14.91 -16.72 -18.81
C GLY A 197 15.98 -17.81 -18.83
N THR A 198 16.75 -17.98 -17.75
CA THR A 198 17.84 -18.98 -17.68
C THR A 198 17.60 -20.08 -16.65
N LYS A 199 17.03 -19.73 -15.48
CA LYS A 199 16.96 -20.64 -14.33
C LYS A 199 15.53 -20.99 -13.91
N TYR A 200 14.51 -20.38 -14.51
CA TYR A 200 13.11 -20.60 -14.15
C TYR A 200 12.29 -20.91 -15.40
N ARG A 201 11.10 -21.47 -15.17
CA ARG A 201 10.07 -21.69 -16.18
C ARG A 201 8.72 -21.25 -15.64
N LEU A 202 7.86 -20.76 -16.52
CA LEU A 202 6.47 -20.48 -16.17
C LEU A 202 5.79 -21.80 -15.77
N VAL A 203 5.18 -21.83 -14.58
CA VAL A 203 4.48 -23.02 -14.06
C VAL A 203 2.98 -22.80 -13.90
N ALA A 204 2.53 -21.55 -13.73
CA ALA A 204 1.12 -21.21 -13.64
C ALA A 204 0.87 -19.75 -13.98
N VAL A 205 -0.39 -19.47 -14.31
CA VAL A 205 -0.97 -18.12 -14.30
C VAL A 205 -2.19 -18.17 -13.39
N VAL A 206 -2.16 -17.42 -12.29
CA VAL A 206 -3.24 -17.40 -11.27
C VAL A 206 -3.73 -15.98 -11.14
N ASP A 207 -5.01 -15.74 -11.43
CA ASP A 207 -5.59 -14.38 -11.45
C ASP A 207 -4.80 -13.40 -12.35
N GLY A 208 -4.30 -13.90 -13.49
CA GLY A 208 -3.44 -13.12 -14.40
C GLY A 208 -1.98 -12.97 -13.95
N VAL A 209 -1.65 -13.32 -12.71
CA VAL A 209 -0.27 -13.26 -12.18
C VAL A 209 0.54 -14.42 -12.74
N ALA A 210 1.68 -14.11 -13.37
CA ALA A 210 2.58 -15.11 -13.92
C ALA A 210 3.50 -15.65 -12.82
N ILE A 211 3.52 -16.98 -12.67
CA ILE A 211 4.27 -17.65 -11.61
C ILE A 211 5.35 -18.54 -12.23
N TYR A 212 6.59 -18.33 -11.83
CA TYR A 212 7.76 -19.05 -12.33
C TYR A 212 8.40 -19.86 -11.22
N ALA A 213 8.75 -21.11 -11.51
CA ALA A 213 9.49 -21.98 -10.58
C ALA A 213 10.85 -22.36 -11.18
N ARG A 214 11.78 -22.71 -10.31
CA ARG A 214 13.14 -23.06 -10.71
C ARG A 214 13.15 -24.28 -11.64
N ASN A 215 14.03 -24.26 -12.63
CA ASN A 215 14.28 -25.42 -13.48
C ASN A 215 14.81 -26.56 -12.63
N SER A 216 14.27 -27.75 -12.89
CA SER A 216 14.65 -29.02 -12.27
C SER A 216 16.02 -29.47 -12.74
#